data_AF-A0A839GUW0-F1
#
_entry.id   AF-A0A839GUW0-F1
#
_cell.length_a   1.000
_cell.length_b   1.000
_cell.length_c   1.000
_cell.angle_alpha   90.00
_cell.angle_beta   90.00
_cell.angle_gamma   90.00
#
_symmetry.space_group_name_H-M   'P 1'
#
loop_
_entity.id
_entity.type
_entity.pdbx_description
1 polymer ?
#
loop_
_entity_poly.entity_id
_entity_poly.type
_entity_poly.pdbx_seq_one_letter_code
_entity_poly.pdbx_strand_id
1 'polypeptide(L)'
;MRILEKLQEISQLRLELDKETDRGCALLGVSYLDEELKELIQSYLVQNNTIQKKIFDNNGGLATLSSKIDIAFLLGLISKETYNDLNYIRKIRNEFAHSKYSIDFNNKEVSKIIKNLKSHYRDSSESSRKIFISTIYGILSKINILKDKVENIKERKEDATKEQQLKDSMAQHRANIKNYHELLIQVHKDSPNKEELIRKEMMDYIKDVQEASVKVLKTVEKTTPPNNV
;
A
#
# COMPACT_ATOMS: atom_id res chain seq x y z
N MET A 1 12.19 1.69 -10.72
CA MET A 1 13.15 2.46 -9.90
C MET A 1 13.06 2.05 -8.42
N ARG A 2 11.87 2.04 -7.82
CA ARG A 2 11.61 1.74 -6.39
C ARG A 2 12.15 0.41 -5.79
N ILE A 3 12.05 -0.72 -6.52
CA ILE A 3 12.53 -2.02 -6.02
C ILE A 3 14.05 -2.03 -5.83
N LEU A 4 14.81 -1.38 -6.71
CA LEU A 4 16.27 -1.35 -6.62
C LEU A 4 16.74 -0.54 -5.42
N GLU A 5 16.07 0.57 -5.11
CA GLU A 5 16.34 1.38 -3.91
C GLU A 5 16.04 0.60 -2.63
N LYS A 6 14.90 -0.11 -2.57
CA LYS A 6 14.58 -0.97 -1.42
C LYS A 6 15.55 -2.15 -1.26
N LEU A 7 16.02 -2.74 -2.36
CA LEU A 7 17.06 -3.77 -2.30
C LEU A 7 18.40 -3.21 -1.80
N GLN A 8 18.75 -1.96 -2.16
CA GLN A 8 19.93 -1.29 -1.64
C GLN A 8 19.81 -1.00 -0.14
N GLU A 9 18.66 -0.49 0.32
CA GLU A 9 18.39 -0.23 1.74
C GLU A 9 18.49 -1.52 2.57
N ILE A 10 17.86 -2.60 2.11
CA ILE A 10 17.94 -3.92 2.74
C ILE A 10 19.39 -4.44 2.75
N SER A 11 20.13 -4.25 1.66
CA SER A 11 21.54 -4.67 1.58
C SER A 11 22.43 -3.88 2.54
N GLN A 12 22.19 -2.57 2.68
CA GLN A 12 22.92 -1.70 3.60
C GLN A 12 22.66 -2.10 5.05
N LEU A 13 21.39 -2.36 5.42
CA LEU A 13 21.03 -2.88 6.72
C LEU A 13 21.80 -4.17 7.05
N ARG A 14 22.09 -5.01 6.04
CA ARG A 14 22.84 -6.27 6.25
C ARG A 14 24.26 -6.02 6.70
N LEU A 15 24.91 -5.10 6.01
CA LEU A 15 26.26 -4.70 6.35
C LEU A 15 26.33 -4.07 7.74
N GLU A 16 25.27 -3.39 8.17
CA GLU A 16 25.15 -2.82 9.52
C GLU A 16 24.93 -3.90 10.58
N LEU A 17 23.94 -4.78 10.40
CA LEU A 17 23.66 -5.88 11.32
C LEU A 17 24.84 -6.84 11.49
N ASP A 18 25.66 -7.04 10.44
CA ASP A 18 26.86 -7.88 10.51
C ASP A 18 27.96 -7.25 11.39
N LYS A 19 28.03 -5.91 11.49
CA LYS A 19 29.01 -5.19 12.31
C LYS A 19 28.60 -5.02 13.77
N GLU A 20 27.31 -5.18 14.06
CA GLU A 20 26.75 -4.95 15.38
C GLU A 20 27.18 -6.01 16.42
N THR A 21 27.04 -5.67 17.70
CA THR A 21 27.03 -6.70 18.76
C THR A 21 25.79 -7.58 18.62
N ASP A 22 25.74 -8.77 19.22
CA ASP A 22 24.54 -9.62 19.16
C ASP A 22 23.29 -8.89 19.72
N ARG A 23 23.48 -8.12 20.79
CA ARG A 23 22.44 -7.24 21.35
C ARG A 23 22.04 -6.14 20.37
N GLY A 24 23.01 -5.45 19.78
CA GLY A 24 22.78 -4.40 18.79
C GLY A 24 22.02 -4.94 17.57
N CYS A 25 22.45 -6.09 17.05
CA CYS A 25 21.84 -6.80 15.94
C CYS A 25 20.38 -7.15 16.22
N ALA A 26 20.08 -7.70 17.41
CA ALA A 26 18.71 -8.02 17.81
C ALA A 26 17.85 -6.76 17.94
N LEU A 27 18.33 -5.71 18.59
CA LEU A 27 17.55 -4.47 18.78
C LEU A 27 17.32 -3.73 17.46
N LEU A 28 18.37 -3.55 16.66
CA LEU A 28 18.33 -2.84 15.39
C LEU A 28 17.47 -3.58 14.36
N GLY A 29 17.69 -4.89 14.19
CA GLY A 29 16.92 -5.69 13.24
C GLY A 29 15.42 -5.68 13.54
N VAL A 30 15.03 -5.73 14.82
CA VAL A 30 13.62 -5.63 15.21
C VAL A 30 13.07 -4.22 15.04
N SER A 31 13.86 -3.18 15.29
CA SER A 31 13.44 -1.78 15.05
C SER A 31 13.11 -1.55 13.58
N TYR A 32 13.92 -2.10 12.67
CA TYR A 32 13.66 -2.02 11.23
C TYR A 32 12.38 -2.75 10.82
N LEU A 33 12.18 -3.98 11.32
CA LEU A 33 10.93 -4.71 11.08
C LEU A 33 9.71 -3.97 11.61
N ASP A 34 9.83 -3.30 12.75
CA ASP A 34 8.73 -2.57 13.37
C ASP A 34 8.27 -1.39 12.51
N GLU A 35 9.21 -0.63 11.94
CA GLU A 35 8.91 0.48 11.04
C GLU A 35 8.38 -0.03 9.69
N GLU A 36 9.00 -1.05 9.11
CA GLU A 36 8.57 -1.61 7.83
C GLU A 36 7.16 -2.22 7.90
N LEU A 37 6.82 -2.85 9.03
CA LEU A 37 5.48 -3.37 9.29
C LEU A 37 4.45 -2.24 9.47
N LYS A 38 4.82 -1.17 10.18
CA LYS A 38 3.98 0.04 10.31
C LYS A 38 3.67 0.64 8.94
N GLU A 39 4.68 0.84 8.10
CA GLU A 39 4.50 1.35 6.74
C GLU A 39 3.61 0.45 5.88
N LEU A 40 3.76 -0.88 5.97
CA LEU A 40 2.89 -1.82 5.26
C LEU A 40 1.43 -1.70 5.70
N ILE A 41 1.17 -1.55 7.00
CA ILE A 41 -0.19 -1.35 7.50
C ILE A 41 -0.74 0.00 7.03
N GLN A 42 0.05 1.08 7.13
CA GLN A 42 -0.34 2.41 6.66
C GLN A 42 -0.64 2.44 5.16
N SER A 43 0.13 1.70 4.36
CA SER A 43 -0.11 1.60 2.93
C SER A 43 -1.37 0.79 2.62
N TYR A 44 -1.79 -0.15 3.47
CA TYR A 44 -3.03 -0.89 3.27
C TYR A 44 -4.30 -0.13 3.70
N LEU A 45 -4.21 0.66 4.78
CA LEU A 45 -5.35 1.37 5.35
C LEU A 45 -5.83 2.53 4.47
N VAL A 46 -7.07 2.97 4.73
CA VAL A 46 -7.61 4.21 4.15
C VAL A 46 -6.71 5.39 4.53
N GLN A 47 -6.39 6.23 3.55
CA GLN A 47 -5.47 7.35 3.74
C GLN A 47 -6.15 8.46 4.54
N ASN A 48 -5.78 8.58 5.81
CA ASN A 48 -6.24 9.62 6.72
C ASN A 48 -5.12 9.94 7.72
N ASN A 49 -4.34 10.98 7.42
CA ASN A 49 -3.14 11.33 8.18
C ASN A 49 -3.44 11.59 9.67
N THR A 50 -4.59 12.20 9.99
CA THR A 50 -4.98 12.52 11.37
C THR A 50 -5.25 11.24 12.17
N ILE A 51 -6.06 10.33 11.63
CA ILE A 51 -6.41 9.07 12.31
C ILE A 51 -5.20 8.13 12.35
N GLN A 52 -4.45 8.02 11.26
CA GLN A 52 -3.25 7.20 11.22
C GLN A 52 -2.20 7.70 12.21
N LYS A 53 -1.94 9.02 12.27
CA LYS A 53 -1.03 9.57 13.27
C LYS A 53 -1.48 9.21 14.69
N LYS A 54 -2.77 9.35 15.01
CA LYS A 54 -3.33 9.01 16.32
C LYS A 54 -3.16 7.53 16.69
N ILE A 55 -3.40 6.60 15.75
CA ILE A 55 -3.40 5.17 16.07
C ILE A 55 -1.98 4.59 16.19
N PHE A 56 -0.99 5.16 15.48
CA PHE A 56 0.41 4.75 15.54
C PHE A 56 1.26 5.57 16.53
N ASP A 57 0.71 6.61 17.15
CA ASP A 57 1.38 7.35 18.21
C ASP A 57 1.67 6.45 19.42
N ASN A 58 2.54 6.88 20.34
CA ASN A 58 3.00 6.10 21.49
C ASN A 58 1.86 5.61 22.42
N ASN A 59 0.74 6.34 22.46
CA ASN A 59 -0.46 5.98 23.22
C ASN A 59 -1.58 5.39 22.35
N GLY A 60 -1.31 5.16 21.06
CA GLY A 60 -2.26 4.64 20.08
C GLY A 60 -2.42 3.13 20.13
N GLY A 61 -3.51 2.63 19.54
CA GLY A 61 -3.82 1.19 19.52
C GLY A 61 -2.82 0.33 18.73
N LEU A 62 -2.00 0.95 17.87
CA LEU A 62 -0.95 0.31 17.08
C LEU A 62 0.45 0.82 17.45
N ALA A 63 0.63 1.33 18.67
CA ALA A 63 1.93 1.81 19.17
C ALA A 63 2.98 0.69 19.23
N THR A 64 2.58 -0.51 19.67
CA THR A 64 3.51 -1.60 19.98
C THR A 64 3.77 -2.50 18.76
N LEU A 65 4.95 -3.09 18.71
CA LEU A 65 5.27 -4.13 17.72
C LEU A 65 4.27 -5.29 17.78
N SER A 66 3.88 -5.73 18.98
CA SER A 66 2.86 -6.80 19.13
C SER A 66 1.54 -6.45 18.48
N SER A 67 0.99 -5.26 18.75
CA SER A 67 -0.28 -4.82 18.15
C SER A 67 -0.19 -4.71 16.62
N LYS A 68 0.98 -4.31 16.09
CA LYS A 68 1.22 -4.25 14.64
C LYS A 68 1.31 -5.64 14.01
N ILE A 69 1.96 -6.60 14.68
CA ILE A 69 2.00 -8.00 14.24
C ILE A 69 0.59 -8.59 14.19
N ASP A 70 -0.20 -8.37 15.24
CA ASP A 70 -1.57 -8.89 15.34
C ASP A 70 -2.47 -8.31 14.25
N ILE A 71 -2.48 -6.98 14.07
CA ILE A 71 -3.34 -6.36 13.06
C ILE A 71 -2.91 -6.73 11.64
N ALA A 72 -1.61 -6.82 11.36
CA ALA A 72 -1.13 -7.22 10.04
C ALA A 72 -1.58 -8.64 9.69
N PHE A 73 -1.59 -9.56 10.67
CA PHE A 73 -2.10 -10.91 10.46
C PHE A 73 -3.62 -10.94 10.29
N LEU A 74 -4.36 -10.20 11.12
CA LEU A 74 -5.83 -10.13 11.02
C LEU A 74 -6.31 -9.50 9.71
N LEU A 75 -5.57 -8.54 9.17
CA LEU A 75 -5.82 -7.94 7.85
C LEU A 75 -5.42 -8.86 6.70
N GLY A 76 -4.82 -10.02 6.96
CA GLY A 76 -4.35 -10.96 5.94
C GLY A 76 -3.12 -10.46 5.18
N LEU A 77 -2.40 -9.45 5.69
CA LEU A 77 -1.20 -8.92 5.05
C LEU A 77 -0.02 -9.87 5.17
N ILE A 78 0.10 -10.56 6.30
CA ILE A 78 1.18 -11.52 6.55
C ILE A 78 0.64 -12.94 6.75
N SER A 79 1.42 -13.94 6.34
CA SER A 79 1.06 -15.34 6.53
C SER A 79 1.18 -15.76 8.00
N LYS A 80 0.58 -16.90 8.35
CA LYS A 80 0.71 -17.49 9.69
C LYS A 80 2.17 -17.77 10.08
N GLU A 81 2.98 -18.18 9.11
CA GLU A 81 4.42 -18.39 9.29
C GLU A 81 5.12 -17.09 9.68
N THR A 82 4.96 -16.03 8.87
CA THR A 82 5.57 -14.71 9.15
C THR A 82 5.10 -14.15 10.50
N TYR A 83 3.81 -14.31 10.84
CA TYR A 83 3.27 -13.92 12.14
C TYR A 83 3.97 -14.63 13.32
N ASN A 84 4.21 -15.95 13.20
CA ASN A 84 4.90 -16.71 14.23
C ASN A 84 6.36 -16.26 14.36
N ASP A 85 7.07 -16.09 13.23
CA ASP A 85 8.47 -15.65 13.22
C ASP A 85 8.63 -14.25 13.82
N LEU A 86 7.76 -13.30 13.48
CA LEU A 86 7.76 -11.96 14.08
C LEU A 86 7.57 -12.02 15.60
N ASN A 87 6.72 -12.91 16.10
CA ASN A 87 6.55 -13.11 17.53
C ASN A 87 7.77 -13.75 18.20
N TYR A 88 8.44 -14.69 17.54
CA TYR A 88 9.70 -15.25 18.03
C TYR A 88 10.82 -14.20 18.05
N ILE A 89 10.94 -13.41 16.98
CA ILE A 89 11.88 -12.28 16.88
C ILE A 89 11.62 -11.25 18.00
N ARG A 90 10.36 -10.90 18.26
CA ARG A 90 9.97 -10.02 19.37
C ARG A 90 10.40 -10.60 20.73
N LYS A 91 10.23 -11.90 20.95
CA LYS A 91 10.70 -12.58 22.18
C LYS A 91 12.23 -12.51 22.31
N ILE A 92 12.95 -12.82 21.24
CA ILE A 92 14.43 -12.73 21.20
C ILE A 92 14.89 -11.32 21.58
N ARG A 93 14.30 -10.28 20.95
CA ARG A 93 14.58 -8.87 21.26
C ARG A 93 14.37 -8.56 22.74
N ASN A 94 13.28 -9.07 23.33
CA ASN A 94 12.97 -8.85 24.73
C ASN A 94 14.00 -9.50 25.68
N GLU A 95 14.48 -10.71 25.38
CA GLU A 95 15.58 -11.33 26.14
C GLU A 95 16.83 -10.45 26.12
N PHE A 96 17.23 -9.95 24.95
CA PHE A 96 18.36 -9.03 24.81
C PHE A 96 18.13 -7.68 25.51
N ALA A 97 16.91 -7.15 25.47
CA ALA A 97 16.58 -5.85 26.06
C ALA A 97 16.56 -5.90 27.60
N HIS A 98 16.06 -6.99 28.18
CA HIS A 98 15.81 -7.10 29.62
C HIS A 98 16.87 -7.91 30.38
N SER A 99 17.83 -8.53 29.68
CA SER A 99 18.95 -9.20 30.36
C SER A 99 19.82 -8.20 31.12
N LYS A 100 20.09 -8.53 32.40
CA LYS A 100 21.02 -7.77 33.27
C LYS A 100 22.48 -7.98 32.86
N TYR A 101 22.79 -9.12 32.28
CA TYR A 101 24.14 -9.50 31.85
C TYR A 101 24.23 -9.54 30.32
N SER A 102 25.47 -9.46 29.80
CA SER A 102 25.68 -9.67 28.37
C SER A 102 25.26 -11.10 27.99
N ILE A 103 24.38 -11.21 27.00
CA ILE A 103 24.01 -12.46 26.36
C ILE A 103 24.31 -12.36 24.87
N ASP A 104 24.44 -13.51 24.22
CA ASP A 104 24.68 -13.65 22.79
C ASP A 104 23.63 -14.57 22.16
N PHE A 105 23.70 -14.77 20.85
CA PHE A 105 22.77 -15.65 20.13
C PHE A 105 22.97 -17.14 20.44
N ASN A 106 24.05 -17.52 21.12
CA ASN A 106 24.31 -18.90 21.56
C ASN A 106 23.76 -19.18 22.96
N ASN A 107 23.26 -18.16 23.66
CA ASN A 107 22.50 -18.34 24.89
C ASN A 107 21.39 -19.39 24.67
N LYS A 108 21.27 -20.31 25.63
CA LYS A 108 20.38 -21.48 25.52
C LYS A 108 18.94 -21.12 25.19
N GLU A 109 18.38 -20.10 25.85
CA GLU A 109 16.99 -19.69 25.64
C GLU A 109 16.81 -18.98 24.30
N VAL A 110 17.73 -18.08 23.94
CA VAL A 110 17.71 -17.37 22.65
C VAL A 110 17.86 -18.35 21.49
N SER A 111 18.86 -19.23 21.53
CA SER A 111 19.13 -20.21 20.48
C SER A 111 17.96 -21.18 20.30
N LYS A 112 17.30 -21.58 21.40
CA LYS A 112 16.09 -22.42 21.34
C LYS A 112 14.96 -21.72 20.59
N ILE A 113 14.76 -20.41 20.78
CA ILE A 113 13.75 -19.65 20.04
C ILE A 113 14.13 -19.56 18.56
N ILE A 114 15.39 -19.25 18.24
CA ILE A 114 15.89 -19.10 16.86
C ILE A 114 15.65 -20.35 16.01
N LYS A 115 15.77 -21.55 16.59
CA LYS A 115 15.50 -22.82 15.89
C LYS A 115 14.05 -22.99 15.43
N ASN A 116 13.12 -22.18 15.94
CA ASN A 116 11.72 -22.20 15.50
C ASN A 116 11.42 -21.24 14.35
N LEU A 117 12.38 -20.39 13.97
CA LEU A 117 12.21 -19.46 12.85
C LEU A 117 12.12 -20.24 11.53
N LYS A 118 11.25 -19.81 10.63
CA LYS A 118 11.00 -20.52 9.35
C LYS A 118 11.22 -19.66 8.12
N SER A 119 11.18 -18.33 8.24
CA SER A 119 11.36 -17.39 7.13
C SER A 119 12.82 -17.18 6.72
N HIS A 120 13.68 -18.18 6.87
CA HIS A 120 15.08 -18.14 6.42
C HIS A 120 15.35 -19.19 5.34
N TYR A 121 16.27 -18.87 4.43
CA TYR A 121 16.77 -19.82 3.40
C TYR A 121 18.00 -20.60 3.88
N ARG A 122 18.35 -20.48 5.16
CA ARG A 122 19.54 -21.10 5.76
C ARG A 122 19.26 -22.53 6.22
N ASP A 123 20.28 -23.37 6.14
CA ASP A 123 20.29 -24.66 6.83
C ASP A 123 20.36 -24.43 8.35
N SER A 124 19.70 -25.30 9.11
CA SER A 124 19.77 -25.44 10.57
C SER A 124 21.19 -25.60 11.14
N SER A 125 22.17 -25.96 10.30
CA SER A 125 23.60 -26.08 10.66
C SER A 125 24.34 -24.73 10.77
N GLU A 126 23.74 -23.63 10.30
CA GLU A 126 24.33 -22.29 10.40
C GLU A 126 24.24 -21.71 11.82
N SER A 127 25.08 -20.71 12.12
CA SER A 127 25.08 -20.08 13.45
C SER A 127 23.74 -19.40 13.76
N SER A 128 23.34 -19.40 15.04
CA SER A 128 22.08 -18.78 15.49
C SER A 128 21.97 -17.32 15.04
N ARG A 129 23.08 -16.57 15.04
CA ARG A 129 23.15 -15.21 14.51
C ARG A 129 22.80 -15.12 13.03
N LYS A 130 23.39 -15.98 12.19
CA LYS A 130 23.10 -16.00 10.74
C LYS A 130 21.65 -16.39 10.45
N ILE A 131 21.07 -17.32 11.20
CA ILE A 131 19.67 -17.70 11.09
C ILE A 131 18.77 -16.51 11.43
N PHE A 132 19.04 -15.83 12.55
CA PHE A 132 18.31 -14.63 12.95
C PHE A 132 18.37 -13.55 11.87
N ILE A 133 19.57 -13.16 11.45
CA ILE A 133 19.81 -12.15 10.40
C ILE A 133 19.09 -12.55 9.11
N SER A 134 19.24 -13.81 8.65
CA SER A 134 18.57 -14.30 7.43
C SER A 134 17.05 -14.28 7.55
N THR A 135 16.50 -14.46 8.75
CA THR A 135 15.06 -14.40 8.98
C THR A 135 14.56 -12.95 8.90
N ILE A 136 15.29 -11.99 9.49
CA ILE A 136 15.01 -10.56 9.33
C ILE A 136 14.94 -10.21 7.84
N TYR A 137 15.94 -10.62 7.05
CA TYR A 137 15.94 -10.41 5.60
C TYR A 137 14.76 -11.04 4.89
N GLY A 138 14.48 -12.32 5.15
CA GLY A 138 13.37 -13.01 4.52
C GLY A 138 12.03 -12.31 4.78
N ILE A 139 11.82 -11.82 6.00
CA ILE A 139 10.60 -11.07 6.36
C ILE A 139 10.59 -9.69 5.70
N LEU A 140 11.69 -8.94 5.71
CA LEU A 140 11.78 -7.63 5.05
C LEU A 140 11.49 -7.74 3.55
N SER A 141 12.05 -8.74 2.88
CA SER A 141 11.76 -9.00 1.47
C SER A 141 10.27 -9.33 1.26
N LYS A 142 9.68 -10.18 2.10
CA LYS A 142 8.23 -10.48 2.05
C LYS A 142 7.38 -9.20 2.23
N ILE A 143 7.71 -8.35 3.20
CA ILE A 143 7.00 -7.08 3.47
C ILE A 143 7.09 -6.13 2.27
N ASN A 144 8.28 -5.94 1.69
CA ASN A 144 8.46 -5.04 0.55
C ASN A 144 7.68 -5.51 -0.68
N ILE A 145 7.70 -6.82 -0.99
CA ILE A 145 6.87 -7.39 -2.05
C ILE A 145 5.37 -7.15 -1.79
N LEU A 146 4.93 -7.21 -0.54
CA LEU A 146 3.54 -6.93 -0.18
C LEU A 146 3.19 -5.45 -0.33
N LYS A 147 4.08 -4.53 0.06
CA LYS A 147 3.90 -3.09 -0.17
C LYS A 147 3.68 -2.79 -1.65
N ASP A 148 4.54 -3.32 -2.53
CA ASP A 148 4.39 -3.17 -3.98
C ASP A 148 3.04 -3.71 -4.46
N LYS A 149 2.61 -4.89 -3.98
CA LYS A 149 1.30 -5.46 -4.34
C LYS A 149 0.14 -4.57 -3.90
N VAL A 150 0.19 -4.01 -2.69
CA VAL A 150 -0.85 -3.12 -2.16
C VAL A 150 -0.96 -1.86 -2.99
N GLU A 151 0.16 -1.25 -3.39
CA GLU A 151 0.17 -0.08 -4.27
C GLU A 151 -0.43 -0.39 -5.65
N ASN A 152 -0.02 -1.48 -6.29
CA ASN A 152 -0.57 -1.93 -7.57
C ASN A 152 -2.10 -2.17 -7.52
N ILE A 153 -2.62 -2.68 -6.39
CA ILE A 153 -4.06 -2.88 -6.20
C ILE A 153 -4.79 -1.53 -6.13
N LYS A 154 -4.19 -0.52 -5.48
CA LYS A 154 -4.80 0.81 -5.39
C LYS A 154 -4.87 1.49 -6.75
N GLU A 155 -3.78 1.48 -7.51
CA GLU A 155 -3.72 2.06 -8.87
C GLU A 155 -4.80 1.47 -9.77
N ARG A 156 -4.92 0.13 -9.80
CA ARG A 156 -5.95 -0.56 -10.58
C ARG A 156 -7.38 -0.19 -10.16
N LYS A 157 -7.62 -0.01 -8.86
CA LYS A 157 -8.94 0.41 -8.35
C LYS A 157 -9.26 1.85 -8.73
N GLU A 158 -8.29 2.75 -8.70
CA GLU A 158 -8.46 4.14 -9.12
C GLU A 158 -8.76 4.23 -10.62
N ASP A 159 -8.02 3.49 -11.44
CA ASP A 159 -8.23 3.44 -12.89
C ASP A 159 -9.62 2.89 -13.24
N ALA A 160 -10.02 1.78 -12.61
CA ALA A 160 -11.37 1.22 -12.79
C ALA A 160 -12.47 2.21 -12.37
N THR A 161 -12.24 2.99 -11.30
CA THR A 161 -13.20 4.01 -10.83
C THR A 161 -13.32 5.15 -11.84
N LYS A 162 -12.20 5.65 -12.37
CA LYS A 162 -12.18 6.70 -13.41
C LYS A 162 -12.85 6.22 -14.70
N GLU A 163 -12.59 4.99 -15.13
CA GLU A 163 -13.23 4.41 -16.31
C GLU A 163 -14.75 4.32 -16.14
N GLN A 164 -15.23 3.92 -14.95
CA GLN A 164 -16.66 3.86 -14.68
C GLN A 164 -17.30 5.25 -14.68
N GLN A 165 -16.67 6.25 -14.04
CA GLN A 165 -17.15 7.64 -14.05
C GLN A 165 -17.25 8.21 -15.48
N LEU A 166 -16.28 7.87 -16.34
CA LEU A 166 -16.31 8.26 -17.75
C LEU A 166 -17.49 7.61 -18.48
N LYS A 167 -17.72 6.30 -18.29
CA LYS A 167 -18.85 5.58 -18.89
C LYS A 167 -20.20 6.17 -18.45
N ASP A 168 -20.35 6.49 -17.17
CA ASP A 168 -21.57 7.08 -16.61
C ASP A 168 -21.82 8.48 -17.19
N SER A 169 -20.78 9.31 -17.30
CA SER A 169 -20.85 10.63 -17.94
C SER A 169 -21.25 10.55 -19.41
N MET A 170 -20.66 9.61 -20.18
CA MET A 170 -21.03 9.40 -21.58
C MET A 170 -22.46 8.89 -21.76
N ALA A 171 -22.94 8.03 -20.85
CA ALA A 171 -24.32 7.55 -20.86
C ALA A 171 -25.30 8.70 -20.60
N GLN A 172 -25.00 9.55 -19.61
CA GLN A 172 -25.79 10.75 -19.33
C GLN A 172 -25.81 11.71 -20.53
N HIS A 173 -24.67 11.92 -21.17
CA HIS A 173 -24.60 12.78 -22.35
C HIS A 173 -25.46 12.26 -23.51
N ARG A 174 -25.43 10.95 -23.78
CA ARG A 174 -26.30 10.31 -24.78
C ARG A 174 -27.79 10.47 -24.45
N ALA A 175 -28.16 10.32 -23.18
CA ALA A 175 -29.53 10.54 -22.72
C ALA A 175 -29.98 11.98 -22.93
N ASN A 176 -29.13 12.96 -22.62
CA ASN A 176 -29.42 14.38 -22.83
C ASN A 176 -29.63 14.72 -24.31
N ILE A 177 -28.77 14.21 -25.21
CA ILE A 177 -28.93 14.37 -26.67
C ILE A 177 -30.28 13.82 -27.13
N LYS A 178 -30.64 12.61 -26.65
CA LYS A 178 -31.91 11.98 -27.00
C LYS A 178 -33.11 12.80 -26.54
N ASN A 179 -33.10 13.26 -25.29
CA ASN A 179 -34.17 14.08 -24.72
C ASN A 179 -34.30 15.42 -25.45
N TYR A 180 -33.19 16.05 -25.81
CA TYR A 180 -33.19 17.30 -26.58
C TYR A 180 -33.77 17.10 -27.98
N HIS A 181 -33.40 16.01 -28.66
CA HIS A 181 -33.99 15.65 -29.95
C HIS A 181 -35.51 15.44 -29.87
N GLU A 182 -35.99 14.71 -28.85
CA GLU A 182 -37.42 14.51 -28.62
C GLU A 182 -38.15 15.84 -28.36
N LEU A 183 -37.54 16.76 -27.61
CA LEU A 183 -38.07 18.10 -27.39
C LEU A 183 -38.18 18.89 -28.70
N LEU A 184 -37.12 18.89 -29.52
CA LEU A 184 -37.12 19.60 -30.80
C LEU A 184 -38.18 19.06 -31.77
N ILE A 185 -38.42 17.75 -31.79
CA ILE A 185 -39.52 17.14 -32.55
C ILE A 185 -40.87 17.72 -32.12
N GLN A 186 -41.08 17.93 -30.82
CA GLN A 186 -42.32 18.52 -30.30
C GLN A 186 -42.45 20.01 -30.64
N VAL A 187 -41.37 20.78 -30.44
CA VAL A 187 -41.33 22.23 -30.69
C VAL A 187 -41.59 22.55 -32.17
N HIS A 188 -40.97 21.81 -33.09
CA HIS A 188 -41.04 22.08 -34.53
C HIS A 188 -42.09 21.24 -35.26
N LYS A 189 -43.01 20.58 -34.54
CA LYS A 189 -43.97 19.60 -35.11
C LYS A 189 -44.77 20.15 -36.31
N ASP A 190 -45.18 21.41 -36.22
CA ASP A 190 -46.04 22.08 -37.21
C ASP A 190 -45.25 23.04 -38.14
N SER A 191 -43.92 23.07 -38.03
CA SER A 191 -43.05 23.93 -38.85
C SER A 191 -42.92 23.37 -40.28
N PRO A 192 -43.03 24.22 -41.34
CA PRO A 192 -42.94 23.77 -42.73
C PRO A 192 -41.56 23.18 -43.12
N ASN A 193 -40.49 23.56 -42.42
CA ASN A 193 -39.11 23.07 -42.64
C ASN A 193 -38.54 22.34 -41.41
N LYS A 194 -39.39 21.62 -40.66
CA LYS A 194 -39.04 21.02 -39.35
C LYS A 194 -37.76 20.18 -39.33
N GLU A 195 -37.51 19.36 -40.36
CA GLU A 195 -36.33 18.48 -40.38
C GLU A 195 -35.02 19.26 -40.42
N GLU A 196 -34.98 20.36 -41.18
CA GLU A 196 -33.80 21.20 -41.33
C GLU A 196 -33.54 22.03 -40.06
N LEU A 197 -34.60 22.54 -39.42
CA LEU A 197 -34.54 23.23 -38.12
C LEU A 197 -34.02 22.31 -37.01
N ILE A 198 -34.61 21.12 -36.86
CA ILE A 198 -34.19 20.13 -35.87
C ILE A 198 -32.73 19.74 -36.11
N ARG A 199 -32.33 19.47 -37.36
CA ARG A 199 -30.95 19.11 -37.69
C ARG A 199 -29.96 20.21 -37.31
N LYS A 200 -30.27 21.46 -37.62
CA LYS A 200 -29.39 22.60 -37.31
C LYS A 200 -29.22 22.77 -35.80
N GLU A 201 -30.31 22.84 -35.06
CA GLU A 201 -30.27 23.03 -33.60
C GLU A 201 -29.63 21.85 -32.86
N MET A 202 -29.80 20.62 -33.36
CA MET A 202 -29.08 19.45 -32.83
C MET A 202 -27.57 19.55 -33.04
N MET A 203 -27.12 20.02 -34.19
CA MET A 203 -25.69 20.16 -34.49
C MET A 203 -25.05 21.25 -33.64
N ASP A 204 -25.75 22.37 -33.43
CA ASP A 204 -25.30 23.43 -32.54
C ASP A 204 -25.20 22.92 -31.09
N TYR A 205 -26.22 22.22 -30.59
CA TYR A 205 -26.21 21.61 -29.25
C TYR A 205 -25.08 20.59 -29.06
N ILE A 206 -24.88 19.68 -30.02
CA ILE A 206 -23.79 18.68 -29.94
C ILE A 206 -22.43 19.36 -29.91
N LYS A 207 -22.23 20.41 -30.72
CA LYS A 207 -20.98 21.17 -30.75
C LYS A 207 -20.71 21.84 -29.41
N ASP A 208 -21.70 22.52 -28.82
CA ASP A 208 -21.58 23.18 -27.53
C ASP A 208 -21.22 22.20 -26.40
N VAL A 209 -21.84 21.01 -26.40
CA VAL A 209 -21.54 20.01 -25.37
C VAL A 209 -20.17 19.38 -25.58
N GLN A 210 -19.72 19.17 -26.82
CA GLN A 210 -18.35 18.70 -27.11
C GLN A 210 -17.30 19.71 -26.61
N GLU A 211 -17.50 21.00 -26.86
CA GLU A 211 -16.58 22.06 -26.41
C GLU A 211 -16.53 22.16 -24.87
N ALA A 212 -17.69 22.03 -24.20
CA ALA A 212 -17.76 21.99 -22.74
C ALA A 212 -17.06 20.74 -22.16
N SER A 213 -17.24 19.57 -22.77
CA SER A 213 -16.64 18.31 -22.32
C SER A 213 -15.10 18.32 -22.39
N VAL A 214 -14.54 18.90 -23.46
CA VAL A 214 -13.08 19.04 -23.62
C VAL A 214 -12.48 19.98 -22.56
N LYS A 215 -13.19 21.05 -22.17
CA LYS A 215 -12.75 21.93 -21.08
C LYS A 215 -12.71 21.20 -19.74
N VAL A 216 -13.75 20.41 -19.41
CA VAL A 216 -13.81 19.66 -18.15
C VAL A 216 -12.67 18.64 -18.06
N LEU A 217 -12.41 17.86 -19.12
CA LEU A 217 -11.32 16.87 -19.15
C LEU A 217 -9.94 17.50 -18.89
N LYS A 218 -9.65 18.65 -19.50
CA LYS A 218 -8.39 19.41 -19.27
C LYS A 218 -8.25 19.97 -17.84
N THR A 219 -9.35 20.09 -17.12
CA THR A 219 -9.36 20.60 -15.73
C THR A 219 -9.14 19.46 -14.74
N VAL A 220 -9.70 18.28 -15.00
CA VAL A 220 -9.52 17.07 -14.20
C VAL A 220 -8.07 16.59 -14.22
N GLU A 221 -7.38 16.65 -15.37
CA GLU A 221 -5.95 16.30 -15.48
C GLU A 221 -5.04 17.22 -14.64
N LYS A 222 -5.44 18.48 -14.39
CA LYS A 222 -4.66 19.45 -13.60
C LYS A 222 -4.84 19.35 -12.09
N THR A 223 -5.90 18.67 -11.62
CA THR A 223 -6.18 18.50 -10.18
C THR A 223 -5.57 17.23 -9.58
N THR A 224 -4.97 16.36 -10.39
CA THR A 224 -4.10 15.28 -9.92
C THR A 224 -2.81 15.90 -9.38
N PRO A 225 -2.42 15.67 -8.11
CA PRO A 225 -1.10 16.07 -7.64
C PRO A 225 -0.06 15.38 -8.54
N PRO A 226 1.07 16.02 -8.87
CA PRO A 226 2.16 15.31 -9.52
C PRO A 226 2.51 14.12 -8.61
N ASN A 227 2.57 12.92 -9.17
CA ASN A 227 3.16 11.77 -8.50
C ASN A 227 4.51 12.23 -7.97
N ASN A 228 4.61 12.43 -6.65
CA ASN A 228 5.85 12.81 -6.02
C ASN A 228 6.82 11.64 -6.22
N VAL A 229 7.81 11.91 -7.06
CA VAL A 229 9.03 11.15 -7.30
C VAL A 229 9.75 10.89 -5.99
#